data_AF-A0AAV3Z1Y7-F1
#
_entry.id   AF-A0AAV3Z1Y7-F1
#
_cell.length_a   1.000
_cell.length_b   1.000
_cell.length_c   1.000
_cell.angle_alpha   90.00
_cell.angle_beta   90.00
_cell.angle_gamma   90.00
#
_symmetry.space_group_name_H-M   'P 1'
#
loop_
_entity.id
_entity.type
_entity.pdbx_description
1 polymer ?
#
loop_
_entity_poly.entity_id
_entity_poly.type
_entity_poly.pdbx_seq_one_letter_code
_entity_poly.pdbx_strand_id
1 'polypeptide(L)'
;MFKSLNKDNRDRKQRIIERLFTNFTKTSLILNFYSSALPMLKEYVCQFQCVEPMVHKMHNFQVSTTRKFLASFIKPEKIVDLNPKQLLKLDVGSVENNLDLKQLFIGKTTSTILKDYTASEKTSFLNTVSRAYRLGAKHLLKTLPLDKFIVCLSALDPDAPCHSAVGKSLNALMDFFPHYLTPGEMDLLATEVKDYNVSPNNYAKTERVDVWWGKQSKYPTLQKLARACLSIFHGPQVEGSFSRMKDIIEVKSGNMAVSTFSAVQTIKYSLMSRDTTAVSCFKRNDTLRTPINPALVNSMTTSHARYKRELCKIREEEEERKKDLDQQDLPLHFISKAGLCSGLMVWYLLLFD
;
A
#
# COMPACT_ATOMS: atom_id res chain seq x y z
N MET A 1 38.01 13.17 11.49
CA MET A 1 37.11 14.09 12.24
C MET A 1 35.84 13.33 12.58
N PHE A 2 35.76 12.74 13.78
CA PHE A 2 34.57 12.00 14.22
C PHE A 2 33.41 12.99 14.38
N LYS A 3 32.34 12.84 13.60
CA LYS A 3 31.11 13.61 13.81
C LYS A 3 30.67 13.42 15.26
N SER A 4 30.61 14.51 16.02
CA SER A 4 30.08 14.52 17.39
C SER A 4 28.73 13.79 17.38
N LEU A 5 28.57 12.78 18.23
CA LEU A 5 27.28 12.10 18.33
C LEU A 5 26.21 13.09 18.81
N ASN A 6 25.28 13.45 17.92
CA ASN A 6 24.02 14.10 18.29
C ASN A 6 23.38 13.33 19.46
N LYS A 7 22.78 14.06 20.40
CA LYS A 7 22.15 13.52 21.62
C LYS A 7 21.23 12.34 21.31
N ASP A 8 20.38 12.47 20.28
CA ASP A 8 19.49 11.41 19.81
C ASP A 8 20.19 10.10 19.43
N ASN A 9 21.40 10.18 18.86
CA ASN A 9 22.16 8.98 18.50
C ASN A 9 22.76 8.29 19.73
N ARG A 10 23.10 9.06 20.78
CA ARG A 10 23.53 8.49 22.07
C ARG A 10 22.37 7.83 22.77
N ASP A 11 21.23 8.51 22.85
CA ASP A 11 20.03 7.99 23.50
C ASP A 11 19.50 6.73 22.79
N ARG A 12 19.55 6.71 21.44
CA ARG A 12 19.23 5.50 20.66
C ARG A 12 20.16 4.34 20.98
N LYS A 13 21.48 4.57 21.04
CA LYS A 13 22.45 3.53 21.38
C LYS A 13 22.25 3.00 22.80
N GLN A 14 21.99 3.89 23.76
CA GLN A 14 21.72 3.54 25.14
C GLN A 14 20.48 2.65 25.27
N ARG A 15 19.37 3.02 24.61
CA ARG A 15 18.15 2.18 24.57
C ARG A 15 18.39 0.81 23.97
N ILE A 16 19.22 0.72 22.92
CA ILE A 16 19.57 -0.57 22.29
C ILE A 16 20.39 -1.43 23.27
N ILE A 17 21.38 -0.83 23.93
CA ILE A 17 22.22 -1.53 24.92
C ILE A 17 21.35 -2.06 26.07
N GLU A 18 20.46 -1.23 26.62
CA GLU A 18 19.54 -1.64 27.69
C GLU A 18 18.59 -2.76 27.26
N ARG A 19 18.05 -2.72 26.04
CA ARG A 19 17.16 -3.75 25.52
C ARG A 19 17.87 -5.08 25.25
N LEU A 20 19.13 -5.02 24.78
CA LEU A 20 19.90 -6.20 24.37
C LEU A 20 20.68 -6.85 25.52
N PHE A 21 21.17 -6.07 26.48
CA PHE A 21 22.05 -6.58 27.54
C PHE A 21 21.41 -6.55 28.92
N THR A 22 20.58 -5.55 29.23
CA THR A 22 19.97 -5.43 30.57
C THR A 22 18.60 -6.10 30.64
N ASN A 23 17.76 -5.92 29.62
CA ASN A 23 16.40 -6.45 29.55
C ASN A 23 16.26 -7.59 28.53
N PHE A 24 17.34 -8.31 28.25
CA PHE A 24 17.41 -9.30 27.18
C PHE A 24 16.25 -10.31 27.23
N THR A 25 15.96 -10.88 28.40
CA THR A 25 14.93 -11.90 28.57
C THR A 25 13.54 -11.39 28.21
N LYS A 26 13.20 -10.17 28.64
CA LYS A 26 11.92 -9.50 28.33
C LYS A 26 11.85 -9.09 26.86
N THR A 27 12.94 -8.57 26.30
CA THR A 27 13.03 -8.23 24.87
C THR A 27 12.88 -9.48 24.01
N SER A 28 13.55 -10.58 24.35
CA SER A 28 13.46 -11.87 23.67
C SER A 28 12.04 -12.43 23.70
N LEU A 29 11.37 -12.37 24.85
CA LEU A 29 9.96 -12.76 24.98
C LEU A 29 9.05 -11.97 24.02
N ILE A 30 9.20 -10.65 24.00
CA ILE A 30 8.41 -9.75 23.13
C ILE A 30 8.71 -10.00 21.64
N LEU A 31 9.98 -10.20 21.27
CA LEU A 31 10.37 -10.47 19.88
C LEU A 31 9.81 -11.80 19.39
N ASN A 32 9.85 -12.86 20.20
CA ASN A 32 9.28 -14.16 19.86
C ASN A 32 7.75 -14.10 19.68
N PHE A 33 7.08 -13.29 20.50
CA PHE A 33 5.66 -13.00 20.32
C PHE A 33 5.40 -12.32 18.98
N TYR A 34 6.12 -11.24 18.64
CA TYR A 34 5.95 -10.55 17.36
C TYR A 34 6.28 -11.45 16.16
N SER A 35 7.33 -12.26 16.24
CA SER A 35 7.67 -13.24 15.21
C SER A 35 6.55 -14.25 14.96
N SER A 36 5.71 -14.52 15.96
CA SER A 36 4.56 -15.42 15.84
C SER A 36 3.28 -14.70 15.39
N ALA A 37 3.06 -13.48 15.85
CA ALA A 37 1.83 -12.72 15.58
C ALA A 37 1.87 -11.96 14.25
N LEU A 38 2.99 -11.36 13.86
CA LEU A 38 3.09 -10.55 12.63
C LEU A 38 2.89 -11.32 11.31
N PRO A 39 3.29 -12.60 11.17
CA PRO A 39 3.08 -13.35 9.94
C PRO A 39 1.63 -13.34 9.41
N MET A 40 0.62 -13.32 10.30
CA MET A 40 -0.79 -13.29 9.88
C MET A 40 -1.17 -11.98 9.15
N LEU A 41 -0.52 -10.88 9.51
CA LEU A 41 -0.71 -9.58 8.85
C LEU A 41 0.19 -9.45 7.62
N LYS A 42 1.37 -10.09 7.65
CA LYS A 42 2.29 -10.12 6.51
C LYS A 42 1.70 -10.84 5.30
N GLU A 43 0.94 -11.92 5.52
CA GLU A 43 0.25 -12.66 4.44
C GLU A 43 -0.62 -11.72 3.59
N TYR A 44 -1.37 -10.83 4.23
CA TYR A 44 -2.18 -9.81 3.55
C TYR A 44 -1.31 -8.88 2.68
N VAL A 45 -0.22 -8.35 3.23
CA VAL A 45 0.67 -7.43 2.49
C VAL A 45 1.32 -8.13 1.29
N CYS A 46 1.81 -9.36 1.47
CA CYS A 46 2.46 -10.12 0.40
C CYS A 46 1.51 -10.41 -0.77
N GLN A 47 0.22 -10.65 -0.49
CA GLN A 47 -0.78 -10.93 -1.54
C GLN A 47 -0.96 -9.76 -2.51
N PHE A 48 -0.85 -8.52 -2.03
CA PHE A 48 -1.00 -7.32 -2.86
C PHE A 48 0.33 -6.75 -3.37
N GLN A 49 1.46 -7.40 -3.06
CA GLN A 49 2.75 -7.08 -3.68
C GLN A 49 2.94 -7.74 -5.05
N CYS A 50 2.00 -8.58 -5.48
CA CYS A 50 2.01 -9.23 -6.79
C CYS A 50 1.84 -8.23 -7.94
N VAL A 51 2.35 -8.61 -9.13
CA VAL A 51 2.20 -7.83 -10.38
C VAL A 51 0.77 -7.91 -10.91
N GLU A 52 0.08 -9.01 -10.62
CA GLU A 52 -1.26 -9.31 -11.12
C GLU A 52 -2.35 -8.48 -10.43
N PRO A 53 -3.44 -8.13 -11.14
CA PRO A 53 -4.53 -7.36 -10.57
C PRO A 53 -5.37 -8.19 -9.60
N MET A 54 -5.24 -7.91 -8.31
CA MET A 54 -5.87 -8.63 -7.20
C MET A 54 -7.02 -7.86 -6.53
N VAL A 55 -7.45 -6.75 -7.14
CA VAL A 55 -8.53 -5.88 -6.63
C VAL A 55 -9.82 -6.67 -6.36
N HIS A 56 -10.16 -7.61 -7.24
CA HIS A 56 -11.35 -8.47 -7.14
C HIS A 56 -11.33 -9.37 -5.88
N LYS A 57 -10.15 -9.77 -5.39
CA LYS A 57 -10.02 -10.57 -4.16
C LYS A 57 -9.85 -9.73 -2.90
N MET A 58 -9.70 -8.41 -3.03
CA MET A 58 -9.32 -7.52 -1.93
C MET A 58 -10.31 -7.58 -0.76
N HIS A 59 -11.60 -7.50 -1.04
CA HIS A 59 -12.65 -7.62 -0.02
C HIS A 59 -12.52 -8.93 0.78
N ASN A 60 -12.41 -10.05 0.07
CA ASN A 60 -12.39 -11.38 0.69
C ASN A 60 -11.14 -11.58 1.55
N PHE A 61 -9.98 -11.09 1.08
CA PHE A 61 -8.75 -11.10 1.86
C PHE A 61 -8.84 -10.22 3.10
N GLN A 62 -9.39 -9.00 3.00
CA GLN A 62 -9.57 -8.10 4.15
C GLN A 62 -10.44 -8.74 5.24
N VAL A 63 -11.57 -9.32 4.86
CA VAL A 63 -12.48 -10.02 5.79
C VAL A 63 -11.77 -11.23 6.42
N SER A 64 -11.09 -12.04 5.61
CA SER A 64 -10.36 -13.23 6.08
C SER A 64 -9.25 -12.87 7.06
N THR A 65 -8.39 -11.91 6.73
CA THR A 65 -7.31 -11.42 7.61
C THR A 65 -7.86 -10.85 8.91
N THR A 66 -8.95 -10.08 8.84
CA THR A 66 -9.60 -9.53 10.04
C THR A 66 -10.11 -10.64 10.95
N ARG A 67 -10.80 -11.64 10.40
CA ARG A 67 -11.28 -12.79 11.19
C ARG A 67 -10.13 -13.58 11.81
N LYS A 68 -9.07 -13.86 11.04
CA LYS A 68 -7.86 -14.54 11.54
C LYS A 68 -7.23 -13.77 12.70
N PHE A 69 -7.13 -12.44 12.57
CA PHE A 69 -6.57 -11.58 13.62
C PHE A 69 -7.46 -11.57 14.87
N LEU A 70 -8.78 -11.40 14.73
CA LEU A 70 -9.72 -11.40 15.85
C LEU A 70 -9.75 -12.76 16.57
N ALA A 71 -9.66 -13.88 15.84
CA ALA A 71 -9.64 -15.22 16.40
C ALA A 71 -8.42 -15.49 17.32
N SER A 72 -7.40 -14.63 17.28
CA SER A 72 -6.24 -14.73 18.17
C SER A 72 -6.54 -14.37 19.63
N PHE A 73 -7.65 -13.64 19.88
CA PHE A 73 -7.99 -13.14 21.22
C PHE A 73 -9.50 -12.99 21.51
N ILE A 74 -10.37 -13.16 20.51
CA ILE A 74 -11.84 -13.16 20.64
C ILE A 74 -12.35 -14.59 20.48
N LYS A 75 -13.39 -14.91 21.24
CA LYS A 75 -14.12 -16.18 21.18
C LYS A 75 -14.64 -16.49 19.77
N PRO A 76 -14.36 -17.68 19.19
CA PRO A 76 -14.79 -18.03 17.83
C PRO A 76 -16.30 -17.91 17.61
N GLU A 77 -17.10 -18.21 18.64
CA GLU A 77 -18.57 -18.16 18.60
C GLU A 77 -19.10 -16.74 18.34
N LYS A 78 -18.29 -15.71 18.62
CA LYS A 78 -18.63 -14.31 18.35
C LYS A 78 -18.16 -13.81 16.99
N ILE A 79 -17.40 -14.62 16.24
CA ILE A 79 -16.79 -14.22 14.97
C ILE A 79 -17.46 -14.92 13.79
N VAL A 80 -17.68 -16.24 13.87
CA VAL A 80 -18.03 -17.10 12.72
C VAL A 80 -19.28 -16.58 11.98
N ASP A 81 -20.34 -16.25 12.71
CA ASP A 81 -21.64 -15.91 12.11
C ASP A 81 -21.81 -14.42 11.74
N LEU A 82 -20.83 -13.56 12.02
CA LEU A 82 -20.97 -12.13 11.74
C LEU A 82 -20.81 -11.81 10.26
N ASN A 83 -21.72 -11.02 9.71
CA ASN A 83 -21.54 -10.40 8.39
C ASN A 83 -20.39 -9.36 8.44
N PRO A 84 -19.62 -9.13 7.35
CA PRO A 84 -18.64 -8.04 7.25
C PRO A 84 -19.06 -6.69 7.87
N LYS A 85 -20.31 -6.24 7.69
CA LYS A 85 -20.81 -4.99 8.30
C LYS A 85 -20.97 -5.07 9.83
N GLN A 86 -21.31 -6.24 10.34
CA GLN A 86 -21.42 -6.50 11.78
C GLN A 86 -20.03 -6.69 12.40
N LEU A 87 -19.08 -7.24 11.64
CA LEU A 87 -17.69 -7.40 12.06
C LEU A 87 -17.03 -6.06 12.39
N LEU A 88 -17.33 -5.01 11.62
CA LEU A 88 -16.86 -3.63 11.91
C LEU A 88 -17.44 -3.04 13.20
N LYS A 89 -18.64 -3.46 13.58
CA LYS A 89 -19.33 -2.97 14.78
C LYS A 89 -19.05 -3.82 16.01
N LEU A 90 -18.23 -4.86 15.88
CA LEU A 90 -17.90 -5.74 16.99
C LEU A 90 -17.21 -4.94 18.10
N ASP A 91 -17.76 -4.99 19.31
CA ASP A 91 -17.09 -4.43 20.46
C ASP A 91 -15.95 -5.34 20.92
N VAL A 92 -14.75 -4.97 20.48
CA VAL A 92 -13.47 -5.59 20.83
C VAL A 92 -13.03 -5.20 22.27
N GLY A 93 -13.66 -4.20 22.88
CA GLY A 93 -13.39 -3.75 24.24
C GLY A 93 -14.03 -4.63 25.32
N SER A 94 -15.15 -5.28 25.01
CA SER A 94 -15.87 -6.11 25.98
C SER A 94 -15.04 -7.32 26.43
N VAL A 95 -14.89 -7.46 27.75
CA VAL A 95 -14.17 -8.58 28.39
C VAL A 95 -14.89 -9.91 28.11
N GLU A 96 -16.22 -9.90 27.97
CA GLU A 96 -17.05 -11.09 27.78
C GLU A 96 -16.80 -11.78 26.44
N ASN A 97 -16.47 -10.99 25.41
CA ASN A 97 -16.17 -11.46 24.06
C ASN A 97 -14.76 -12.03 23.93
N ASN A 98 -13.87 -11.72 24.87
CA ASN A 98 -12.47 -12.11 24.79
C ASN A 98 -12.27 -13.55 25.26
N LEU A 99 -11.24 -14.18 24.71
CA LEU A 99 -10.70 -15.42 25.22
C LEU A 99 -10.07 -15.20 26.60
N ASP A 100 -10.02 -16.27 27.39
CA ASP A 100 -9.26 -16.26 28.63
C ASP A 100 -7.77 -15.99 28.34
N LEU A 101 -7.09 -15.33 29.29
CA LEU A 101 -5.67 -14.96 29.13
C LEU A 101 -4.77 -16.16 28.77
N LYS A 102 -5.14 -17.38 29.22
CA LYS A 102 -4.41 -18.62 28.95
C LYS A 102 -4.60 -19.16 27.52
N GLN A 103 -5.65 -18.72 26.83
CA GLN A 103 -6.02 -19.17 25.48
C GLN A 103 -5.58 -18.18 24.39
N LEU A 104 -4.97 -17.06 24.77
CA LEU A 104 -4.45 -16.07 23.81
C LEU A 104 -3.38 -16.68 22.91
N PHE A 105 -3.44 -16.33 21.62
CA PHE A 105 -2.39 -16.71 20.69
C PHE A 105 -1.11 -15.91 20.95
N ILE A 106 -0.09 -16.57 21.49
CA ILE A 106 1.24 -15.99 21.74
C ILE A 106 2.38 -16.68 20.96
N GLY A 107 2.08 -17.82 20.31
CA GLY A 107 3.04 -18.67 19.61
C GLY A 107 3.76 -19.67 20.54
N LYS A 108 4.16 -20.83 19.99
CA LYS A 108 4.75 -21.94 20.75
C LYS A 108 6.04 -21.55 21.45
N THR A 109 6.93 -20.83 20.75
CA THR A 109 8.24 -20.41 21.29
C THR A 109 8.07 -19.47 22.49
N THR A 110 7.17 -18.50 22.37
CA THR A 110 6.81 -17.58 23.47
C THR A 110 6.24 -18.34 24.65
N SER A 111 5.33 -19.29 24.43
CA SER A 111 4.76 -20.13 25.49
C SER A 111 5.81 -20.95 26.25
N THR A 112 6.84 -21.44 25.56
CA THR A 112 7.94 -22.18 26.19
C THR A 112 8.77 -21.26 27.08
N ILE A 113 9.17 -20.08 26.58
CA ILE A 113 9.93 -19.08 27.36
C ILE A 113 9.11 -18.62 28.57
N LEU A 114 7.80 -18.49 28.42
CA LEU A 114 6.89 -18.06 29.49
C LEU A 114 6.77 -19.10 30.63
N LYS A 115 7.23 -20.35 30.46
CA LYS A 115 7.22 -21.35 31.55
C LYS A 115 8.16 -20.97 32.69
N ASP A 116 9.27 -20.33 32.36
CA ASP A 116 10.36 -20.03 33.31
C ASP A 116 10.11 -18.76 34.15
N TYR A 117 9.04 -18.03 33.84
CA TYR A 117 8.66 -16.79 34.53
C TYR A 117 7.79 -17.05 35.77
N THR A 118 7.70 -16.07 36.68
CA THR A 118 6.77 -16.13 37.82
C THR A 118 5.32 -15.95 37.39
N ALA A 119 4.35 -16.45 38.17
CA ALA A 119 2.93 -16.34 37.83
C ALA A 119 2.46 -14.87 37.64
N SER A 120 3.02 -13.94 38.42
CA SER A 120 2.74 -12.51 38.32
C SER A 120 3.24 -11.93 36.98
N GLU A 121 4.48 -12.25 36.59
CA GLU A 121 5.05 -11.78 35.33
C GLU A 121 4.34 -12.34 34.10
N LYS A 122 3.94 -13.63 34.14
CA LYS A 122 3.13 -14.24 33.09
C LYS A 122 1.82 -13.49 32.90
N THR A 123 1.13 -13.20 34.00
CA THR A 123 -0.17 -12.51 33.97
C THR A 123 -0.01 -11.07 33.45
N SER A 124 1.03 -10.35 33.88
CA SER A 124 1.37 -9.02 33.40
C SER A 124 1.67 -9.00 31.89
N PHE A 125 2.43 -9.98 31.40
CA PHE A 125 2.72 -10.14 29.97
C PHE A 125 1.45 -10.44 29.16
N LEU A 126 0.63 -11.40 29.60
CA LEU A 126 -0.62 -11.76 28.91
C LEU A 126 -1.62 -10.60 28.88
N ASN A 127 -1.71 -9.79 29.94
CA ASN A 127 -2.50 -8.56 29.93
C ASN A 127 -1.97 -7.54 28.92
N THR A 128 -0.64 -7.41 28.81
CA THR A 128 -0.01 -6.53 27.81
C THR A 128 -0.32 -7.00 26.39
N VAL A 129 -0.23 -8.30 26.13
CA VAL A 129 -0.57 -8.91 24.84
C VAL A 129 -2.05 -8.73 24.52
N SER A 130 -2.95 -8.98 25.47
CA SER A 130 -4.39 -8.77 25.30
C SER A 130 -4.68 -7.31 24.93
N ARG A 131 -4.05 -6.35 25.64
CA ARG A 131 -4.17 -4.93 25.32
C ARG A 131 -3.64 -4.61 23.92
N ALA A 132 -2.49 -5.18 23.53
CA ALA A 132 -1.92 -4.97 22.20
C ALA A 132 -2.84 -5.48 21.09
N TYR A 133 -3.42 -6.68 21.23
CA TYR A 133 -4.39 -7.21 20.29
C TYR A 133 -5.66 -6.34 20.21
N ARG A 134 -6.20 -5.90 21.34
CA ARG A 134 -7.38 -5.01 21.36
C ARG A 134 -7.11 -3.68 20.65
N LEU A 135 -5.96 -3.06 20.93
CA LEU A 135 -5.56 -1.82 20.26
C LEU A 135 -5.35 -2.03 18.76
N GLY A 136 -4.66 -3.11 18.39
CA GLY A 136 -4.43 -3.49 17.00
C GLY A 136 -5.75 -3.75 16.25
N ALA A 137 -6.70 -4.45 16.86
CA ALA A 137 -7.99 -4.73 16.26
C ALA A 137 -8.87 -3.47 16.16
N LYS A 138 -8.88 -2.60 17.17
CA LYS A 138 -9.57 -1.30 17.08
C LYS A 138 -9.01 -0.46 15.94
N HIS A 139 -7.69 -0.45 15.77
CA HIS A 139 -7.06 0.23 14.65
C HIS A 139 -7.46 -0.42 13.32
N LEU A 140 -7.31 -1.75 13.21
CA LEU A 140 -7.63 -2.53 12.02
C LEU A 140 -9.08 -2.31 11.56
N LEU A 141 -10.06 -2.44 12.46
CA LEU A 141 -11.48 -2.25 12.17
C LEU A 141 -11.81 -0.80 11.79
N LYS A 142 -11.09 0.19 12.33
CA LYS A 142 -11.24 1.60 11.94
C LYS A 142 -10.67 1.88 10.56
N THR A 143 -9.55 1.24 10.20
CA THR A 143 -8.85 1.48 8.94
C THR A 143 -9.28 0.59 7.79
N LEU A 144 -10.02 -0.50 8.06
CA LEU A 144 -10.40 -1.47 7.04
C LEU A 144 -11.34 -0.81 6.01
N PRO A 145 -10.97 -0.76 4.72
CA PRO A 145 -11.84 -0.17 3.72
C PRO A 145 -12.85 -1.23 3.25
N LEU A 146 -13.83 -1.59 4.08
CA LEU A 146 -15.01 -2.36 3.63
C LEU A 146 -16.01 -1.42 2.94
N ASP A 147 -15.52 -0.69 1.96
CA ASP A 147 -16.33 0.20 1.15
C ASP A 147 -17.25 -0.62 0.24
N LYS A 148 -18.45 -0.09 -0.03
CA LYS A 148 -19.38 -0.62 -1.05
C LYS A 148 -18.63 -0.82 -2.37
N PHE A 149 -17.72 0.07 -2.74
CA PHE A 149 -16.92 -0.07 -3.96
C PHE A 149 -16.10 -1.37 -4.00
N ILE A 150 -15.35 -1.66 -2.93
CA ILE A 150 -14.48 -2.84 -2.83
C ILE A 150 -15.31 -4.14 -2.79
N VAL A 151 -16.47 -4.10 -2.14
CA VAL A 151 -17.46 -5.20 -2.21
C VAL A 151 -17.91 -5.41 -3.65
N CYS A 152 -18.22 -4.34 -4.38
CA CYS A 152 -18.71 -4.46 -5.75
C CYS A 152 -17.64 -5.01 -6.70
N LEU A 153 -16.37 -4.66 -6.48
CA LEU A 153 -15.22 -5.20 -7.25
C LEU A 153 -15.06 -6.72 -7.10
N SER A 154 -15.50 -7.30 -5.98
CA SER A 154 -15.47 -8.76 -5.78
C SER A 154 -16.38 -9.53 -6.72
N ALA A 155 -17.36 -8.87 -7.32
CA ALA A 155 -18.24 -9.46 -8.33
C ALA A 155 -17.54 -9.71 -9.68
N LEU A 156 -16.34 -9.15 -9.88
CA LEU A 156 -15.51 -9.39 -11.06
C LEU A 156 -14.64 -10.65 -10.93
N ASP A 157 -14.63 -11.29 -9.76
CA ASP A 157 -13.94 -12.56 -9.55
C ASP A 157 -14.67 -13.66 -10.33
N PRO A 158 -14.04 -14.29 -11.34
CA PRO A 158 -14.70 -15.34 -12.11
C PRO A 158 -14.99 -16.60 -11.27
N ASP A 159 -14.30 -16.78 -10.14
CA ASP A 159 -14.57 -17.85 -9.17
C ASP A 159 -15.75 -17.53 -8.23
N ALA A 160 -16.27 -16.29 -8.24
CA ALA A 160 -17.43 -15.94 -7.43
C ALA A 160 -18.68 -16.67 -7.94
N PRO A 161 -19.46 -17.33 -7.07
CA PRO A 161 -20.65 -18.03 -7.50
C PRO A 161 -21.68 -17.04 -8.06
N CYS A 162 -22.15 -17.30 -9.29
CA CYS A 162 -23.16 -16.49 -9.96
C CYS A 162 -24.46 -16.49 -9.15
N HIS A 163 -24.66 -15.43 -8.37
CA HIS A 163 -25.81 -15.23 -7.50
C HIS A 163 -26.45 -13.88 -7.79
N SER A 164 -27.71 -13.70 -7.39
CA SER A 164 -28.43 -12.42 -7.55
C SER A 164 -27.70 -11.23 -6.91
N ALA A 165 -26.84 -11.49 -5.92
CA ALA A 165 -25.96 -10.48 -5.31
C ALA A 165 -24.83 -10.01 -6.25
N VAL A 166 -24.25 -10.89 -7.06
CA VAL A 166 -23.17 -10.57 -8.01
C VAL A 166 -23.70 -9.63 -9.09
N GLY A 167 -24.87 -9.92 -9.68
CA GLY A 167 -25.50 -9.03 -10.65
C GLY A 167 -25.83 -7.65 -10.09
N LYS A 168 -26.31 -7.57 -8.85
CA LYS A 168 -26.54 -6.28 -8.16
C LYS A 168 -25.24 -5.50 -7.95
N SER A 169 -24.17 -6.18 -7.56
CA SER A 169 -22.86 -5.58 -7.37
C SER A 169 -22.23 -5.08 -8.68
N LEU A 170 -22.35 -5.84 -9.76
CA LEU A 170 -21.89 -5.42 -11.10
C LEU A 170 -22.67 -4.19 -11.59
N ASN A 171 -23.99 -4.16 -11.39
CA ASN A 171 -24.78 -2.98 -11.72
C ASN A 171 -24.40 -1.78 -10.82
N ALA A 172 -24.14 -2.02 -9.54
CA ALA A 172 -23.71 -0.96 -8.62
C ALA A 172 -22.29 -0.44 -8.92
N LEU A 173 -21.41 -1.22 -9.58
CA LEU A 173 -20.13 -0.72 -10.06
C LEU A 173 -20.31 0.43 -11.05
N MET A 174 -21.39 0.44 -11.82
CA MET A 174 -21.64 1.45 -12.86
C MET A 174 -21.78 2.86 -12.25
N ASP A 175 -22.42 2.97 -11.09
CA ASP A 175 -22.61 4.24 -10.38
C ASP A 175 -21.27 4.90 -10.01
N PHE A 176 -20.19 4.13 -9.90
CA PHE A 176 -18.84 4.62 -9.60
C PHE A 176 -18.08 5.08 -10.86
N PHE A 177 -18.55 4.78 -12.07
CA PHE A 177 -17.91 5.15 -13.35
C PHE A 177 -18.87 5.91 -14.28
N PRO A 178 -19.49 7.03 -13.84
CA PRO A 178 -20.53 7.73 -14.59
C PRO A 178 -20.03 8.33 -15.92
N HIS A 179 -18.72 8.58 -16.05
CA HIS A 179 -18.12 9.14 -17.27
C HIS A 179 -17.59 8.09 -18.24
N TYR A 180 -17.63 6.81 -17.86
CA TYR A 180 -16.98 5.74 -18.62
C TYR A 180 -17.95 5.02 -19.59
N LEU A 181 -19.26 5.16 -19.35
CA LEU A 181 -20.34 4.55 -20.11
C LEU A 181 -21.38 5.60 -20.49
N THR A 182 -21.86 5.54 -21.73
CA THR A 182 -23.01 6.31 -22.20
C THR A 182 -24.32 5.68 -21.73
N PRO A 183 -25.44 6.43 -21.65
CA PRO A 183 -26.73 5.89 -21.20
C PRO A 183 -27.18 4.63 -21.97
N GLY A 184 -26.95 4.58 -23.28
CA GLY A 184 -27.28 3.39 -24.09
C GLY A 184 -26.38 2.17 -23.79
N GLU A 185 -25.12 2.37 -23.41
CA GLU A 185 -24.25 1.29 -22.94
C GLU A 185 -24.71 0.74 -21.58
N MET A 186 -25.39 1.54 -20.74
CA MET A 186 -25.88 1.07 -19.44
C MET A 186 -26.98 0.02 -19.58
N ASP A 187 -27.90 0.18 -20.53
CA ASP A 187 -28.97 -0.79 -20.80
C ASP A 187 -28.43 -2.09 -21.40
N LEU A 188 -27.45 -1.98 -22.31
CA LEU A 188 -26.72 -3.12 -22.87
C LEU A 188 -25.98 -3.88 -21.77
N LEU A 189 -25.29 -3.17 -20.88
CA LEU A 189 -24.57 -3.76 -19.76
C LEU A 189 -25.51 -4.48 -18.79
N ALA A 190 -26.66 -3.90 -18.46
CA ALA A 190 -27.65 -4.55 -17.59
C ALA A 190 -28.15 -5.89 -18.18
N THR A 191 -28.19 -5.99 -19.52
CA THR A 191 -28.53 -7.23 -20.23
C THR A 191 -27.36 -8.22 -20.22
N GLU A 192 -26.14 -7.75 -20.52
CA GLU A 192 -24.92 -8.57 -20.45
C GLU A 192 -24.69 -9.14 -19.04
N VAL A 193 -24.93 -8.37 -17.98
CA VAL A 193 -24.82 -8.83 -16.58
C VAL A 193 -25.82 -9.94 -16.28
N LYS A 194 -27.05 -9.87 -16.80
CA LYS A 194 -28.03 -10.94 -16.62
C LYS A 194 -27.59 -12.23 -17.33
N ASP A 195 -27.13 -12.12 -18.57
CA ASP A 195 -26.65 -13.27 -19.34
C ASP A 195 -25.37 -13.88 -18.73
N TYR A 196 -24.46 -13.04 -18.24
CA TYR A 196 -23.26 -13.48 -17.52
C TYR A 196 -23.60 -14.29 -16.27
N ASN A 197 -24.61 -13.89 -15.49
CA ASN A 197 -25.01 -14.60 -14.28
C ASN A 197 -25.65 -15.98 -14.54
N VAL A 198 -26.14 -16.24 -15.75
CA VAL A 198 -26.81 -17.51 -16.11
C VAL A 198 -25.87 -18.44 -16.88
N SER A 199 -24.88 -17.87 -17.58
CA SER A 199 -23.94 -18.62 -18.40
C SER A 199 -22.87 -19.33 -17.55
N PRO A 200 -22.51 -20.60 -17.87
CA PRO A 200 -21.39 -21.27 -17.23
C PRO A 200 -20.07 -20.56 -17.55
N ASN A 201 -19.23 -20.40 -16.54
CA ASN A 201 -17.91 -19.78 -16.69
C ASN A 201 -16.87 -20.82 -17.16
N ASN A 202 -15.99 -20.43 -18.08
CA ASN A 202 -14.88 -21.23 -18.57
C ASN A 202 -13.52 -20.83 -17.96
N TYR A 203 -13.53 -20.08 -16.86
CA TYR A 203 -12.32 -19.62 -16.19
C TYR A 203 -11.46 -20.77 -15.67
N ALA A 204 -10.19 -20.78 -16.07
CA ALA A 204 -9.18 -21.64 -15.49
C ALA A 204 -8.46 -20.87 -14.37
N LYS A 205 -8.36 -21.46 -13.17
CA LYS A 205 -7.72 -20.84 -11.99
C LYS A 205 -6.24 -20.48 -12.17
N THR A 206 -5.59 -21.00 -13.21
CA THR A 206 -4.21 -20.68 -13.59
C THR A 206 -4.10 -19.44 -14.47
N GLU A 207 -5.22 -18.92 -15.00
CA GLU A 207 -5.25 -17.75 -15.86
C GLU A 207 -5.42 -16.46 -15.05
N ARG A 208 -4.68 -15.43 -15.47
CA ARG A 208 -4.82 -14.07 -14.94
C ARG A 208 -6.19 -13.48 -15.27
N VAL A 209 -6.85 -12.90 -14.27
CA VAL A 209 -8.23 -12.40 -14.38
C VAL A 209 -8.38 -11.29 -15.42
N ASP A 210 -7.41 -10.39 -15.56
CA ASP A 210 -7.41 -9.34 -16.59
C ASP A 210 -7.30 -9.89 -18.01
N VAL A 211 -6.49 -10.95 -18.20
CA VAL A 211 -6.36 -11.64 -19.48
C VAL A 211 -7.65 -12.39 -19.82
N TRP A 212 -8.25 -13.05 -18.83
CA TRP A 212 -9.50 -13.78 -19.00
C TRP A 212 -10.66 -12.84 -19.39
N TRP A 213 -10.86 -11.74 -18.65
CA TRP A 213 -11.82 -10.69 -19.04
C TRP A 213 -11.49 -10.11 -20.42
N GLY A 214 -10.20 -10.09 -20.80
CA GLY A 214 -9.72 -9.71 -22.12
C GLY A 214 -10.20 -10.61 -23.28
N LYS A 215 -10.58 -11.86 -23.00
CA LYS A 215 -11.06 -12.84 -23.99
C LYS A 215 -12.58 -12.93 -24.09
N GLN A 216 -13.32 -12.29 -23.18
CA GLN A 216 -14.79 -12.34 -23.14
C GLN A 216 -15.44 -11.44 -24.20
N SER A 217 -15.37 -11.84 -25.47
CA SER A 217 -15.99 -11.11 -26.58
C SER A 217 -17.53 -11.14 -26.56
N LYS A 218 -18.13 -12.09 -25.82
CA LYS A 218 -19.59 -12.20 -25.62
C LYS A 218 -20.17 -10.99 -24.88
N TYR A 219 -19.38 -10.32 -24.04
CA TYR A 219 -19.82 -9.23 -23.16
C TYR A 219 -18.93 -7.99 -23.36
N PRO A 220 -19.05 -7.27 -24.49
CA PRO A 220 -18.15 -6.16 -24.82
C PRO A 220 -18.23 -5.00 -23.81
N THR A 221 -19.42 -4.69 -23.30
CA THR A 221 -19.63 -3.58 -22.36
C THR A 221 -19.13 -3.94 -20.95
N LEU A 222 -19.42 -5.17 -20.51
CA LEU A 222 -18.95 -5.69 -19.22
C LEU A 222 -17.44 -5.89 -19.23
N GLN A 223 -16.87 -6.33 -20.35
CA GLN A 223 -15.42 -6.41 -20.54
C GLN A 223 -14.76 -5.03 -20.38
N LYS A 224 -15.33 -4.00 -21.01
CA LYS A 224 -14.83 -2.62 -20.91
C LYS A 224 -14.84 -2.14 -19.46
N LEU A 225 -15.91 -2.38 -18.71
CA LEU A 225 -16.00 -2.08 -17.28
C LEU A 225 -15.00 -2.89 -16.43
N ALA A 226 -14.92 -4.20 -16.66
CA ALA A 226 -14.02 -5.09 -15.92
C ALA A 226 -12.55 -4.68 -16.09
N ARG A 227 -12.14 -4.34 -17.30
CA ARG A 227 -10.78 -3.84 -17.58
C ARG A 227 -10.48 -2.53 -16.83
N ALA A 228 -11.44 -1.61 -16.76
CA ALA A 228 -11.28 -0.36 -16.02
C ALA A 228 -11.18 -0.58 -14.51
N CYS A 229 -11.94 -1.54 -13.98
CA CYS A 229 -11.90 -1.89 -12.56
C CYS A 229 -10.59 -2.62 -12.19
N LEU A 230 -10.10 -3.51 -13.06
CA LEU A 230 -8.89 -4.28 -12.83
C LEU A 230 -7.60 -3.47 -13.06
N SER A 231 -7.67 -2.32 -13.73
CA SER A 231 -6.55 -1.39 -13.85
C SER A 231 -6.32 -0.55 -12.59
N ILE A 232 -7.23 -0.61 -11.61
CA ILE A 232 -7.08 0.07 -10.32
C ILE A 232 -5.90 -0.53 -9.57
N PHE A 233 -5.01 0.35 -9.16
CA PHE A 233 -3.79 -0.01 -8.48
C PHE A 233 -4.04 -0.36 -7.01
N HIS A 234 -3.50 -1.49 -6.53
CA HIS A 234 -3.80 -2.03 -5.19
C HIS A 234 -2.58 -2.45 -4.36
N GLY A 235 -1.35 -2.18 -4.82
CA GLY A 235 -0.12 -2.67 -4.19
C GLY A 235 1.00 -1.65 -4.14
N PRO A 236 2.12 -1.88 -3.43
CA PRO A 236 3.22 -0.91 -3.36
C PRO A 236 4.16 -0.91 -4.58
N GLN A 237 3.73 -1.35 -5.77
CA GLN A 237 4.61 -1.42 -6.96
C GLN A 237 5.21 -0.04 -7.35
N VAL A 238 4.50 1.05 -7.06
CA VAL A 238 5.01 2.43 -7.25
C VAL A 238 5.98 2.84 -6.15
N GLU A 239 5.81 2.32 -4.93
CA GLU A 239 6.68 2.61 -3.78
C GLU A 239 8.11 2.09 -4.02
N GLY A 240 8.25 0.93 -4.66
CA GLY A 240 9.56 0.43 -5.09
C GLY A 240 10.30 1.36 -6.07
N SER A 241 9.57 2.17 -6.83
CA SER A 241 10.14 3.20 -7.71
C SER A 241 10.45 4.50 -6.95
N PHE A 242 9.65 4.85 -5.94
CA PHE A 242 9.90 5.98 -5.06
C PHE A 242 11.06 5.74 -4.06
N SER A 243 11.27 4.51 -3.57
CA SER A 243 12.42 4.17 -2.75
C SER A 243 13.73 4.34 -3.52
N ARG A 244 13.77 3.92 -4.79
CA ARG A 244 14.91 4.20 -5.69
C ARG A 244 15.06 5.69 -5.97
N MET A 245 13.95 6.42 -6.07
CA MET A 245 13.96 7.88 -6.23
C MET A 245 14.62 8.56 -5.03
N LYS A 246 14.31 8.13 -3.81
CA LYS A 246 14.94 8.64 -2.59
C LYS A 246 16.45 8.44 -2.62
N ASP A 247 16.93 7.26 -2.99
CA ASP A 247 18.36 6.97 -3.09
C ASP A 247 19.07 7.82 -4.15
N ILE A 248 18.41 8.12 -5.28
CA ILE A 248 18.96 8.95 -6.37
C ILE A 248 18.97 10.43 -6.00
N ILE A 249 17.97 10.91 -5.25
CA ILE A 249 17.85 12.31 -4.83
C ILE A 249 18.73 12.62 -3.60
N GLU A 250 18.84 11.71 -2.63
CA GLU A 250 19.52 11.98 -1.35
C GLU A 250 21.04 11.69 -1.38
N VAL A 251 21.52 10.80 -2.25
CA VAL A 251 22.95 10.45 -2.30
C VAL A 251 23.72 11.51 -3.09
N LYS A 252 24.55 12.27 -2.38
CA LYS A 252 25.39 13.40 -2.86
C LYS A 252 26.27 13.15 -4.11
N SER A 253 26.34 11.93 -4.65
CA SER A 253 27.13 11.59 -5.84
C SER A 253 26.30 11.29 -7.10
N GLY A 254 24.98 11.17 -7.00
CA GLY A 254 24.09 10.76 -8.12
C GLY A 254 22.97 11.75 -8.42
N ASN A 255 23.11 13.01 -7.98
CA ASN A 255 22.08 14.05 -7.96
C ASN A 255 21.48 14.31 -9.35
N MET A 256 20.48 13.52 -9.72
CA MET A 256 19.78 13.61 -10.99
C MET A 256 18.55 14.48 -10.80
N ALA A 257 18.33 15.44 -11.70
CA ALA A 257 17.14 16.27 -11.66
C ALA A 257 15.87 15.41 -11.73
N VAL A 258 14.83 15.81 -10.97
CA VAL A 258 13.54 15.11 -10.91
C VAL A 258 12.94 14.92 -12.31
N SER A 259 13.11 15.91 -13.19
CA SER A 259 12.67 15.86 -14.60
C SER A 259 13.35 14.74 -15.39
N THR A 260 14.66 14.54 -15.21
CA THR A 260 15.42 13.47 -15.88
C THR A 260 15.01 12.11 -15.36
N PHE A 261 14.82 11.97 -14.03
CA PHE A 261 14.32 10.73 -13.45
C PHE A 261 12.91 10.38 -13.96
N SER A 262 12.00 11.36 -13.99
CA SER A 262 10.64 11.19 -14.53
C SER A 262 10.68 10.72 -15.98
N ALA A 263 11.51 11.33 -16.83
CA ALA A 263 11.68 10.92 -18.22
C ALA A 263 12.21 9.48 -18.35
N VAL A 264 13.22 9.11 -17.56
CA VAL A 264 13.76 7.74 -17.52
C VAL A 264 12.68 6.74 -17.11
N GLN A 265 11.88 7.07 -16.10
CA GLN A 265 10.83 6.19 -15.60
C GLN A 265 9.68 6.04 -16.60
N THR A 266 9.28 7.10 -17.28
CA THR A 266 8.30 7.06 -18.37
C THR A 266 8.77 6.16 -19.51
N ILE A 267 10.02 6.32 -19.96
CA ILE A 267 10.60 5.47 -21.01
C ILE A 267 10.65 4.02 -20.55
N LYS A 268 11.12 3.76 -19.33
CA LYS A 268 11.20 2.42 -18.76
C LYS A 268 9.84 1.73 -18.75
N TYR A 269 8.81 2.36 -18.19
CA TYR A 269 7.48 1.77 -18.15
C TYR A 269 6.84 1.65 -19.54
N SER A 270 7.10 2.59 -20.46
CA SER A 270 6.64 2.48 -21.86
C SER A 270 7.29 1.32 -22.61
N LEU A 271 8.53 0.95 -22.28
CA LEU A 271 9.20 -0.20 -22.87
C LEU A 271 8.69 -1.50 -22.26
N MET A 272 8.52 -1.52 -20.92
CA MET A 272 7.92 -2.65 -20.20
C MET A 272 6.50 -2.95 -20.68
N SER A 273 5.66 -1.93 -20.91
CA SER A 273 4.29 -2.13 -21.40
C SER A 273 4.23 -2.72 -22.82
N ARG A 274 5.33 -2.66 -23.56
CA ARG A 274 5.45 -3.19 -24.91
C ARG A 274 6.19 -4.53 -24.95
N ASP A 275 6.57 -5.09 -23.79
CA ASP A 275 7.45 -6.26 -23.67
C ASP A 275 8.73 -6.12 -24.53
N THR A 276 9.26 -4.89 -24.63
CA THR A 276 10.46 -4.59 -25.41
C THR A 276 11.56 -4.05 -24.51
N THR A 277 12.81 -4.25 -24.91
CA THR A 277 13.96 -3.69 -24.22
C THR A 277 14.46 -2.45 -24.97
N ALA A 278 15.10 -1.53 -24.25
CA ALA A 278 15.79 -0.40 -24.89
C ALA A 278 16.80 -0.93 -25.92
N VAL A 279 17.50 -2.02 -25.59
CA VAL A 279 18.43 -2.68 -26.51
C VAL A 279 17.73 -3.11 -27.78
N SER A 280 16.59 -3.80 -27.71
CA SER A 280 15.85 -4.20 -28.93
C SER A 280 15.31 -3.01 -29.73
N CYS A 281 14.85 -1.95 -29.06
CA CYS A 281 14.32 -0.77 -29.74
C CYS A 281 15.39 0.06 -30.45
N PHE A 282 16.63 0.06 -29.92
CA PHE A 282 17.74 0.83 -30.46
C PHE A 282 18.81 -0.05 -31.13
N LYS A 283 18.59 -1.36 -31.23
CA LYS A 283 19.51 -2.29 -31.91
C LYS A 283 19.56 -1.93 -33.38
N ARG A 284 20.76 -1.61 -33.86
CA ARG A 284 21.04 -1.45 -35.29
C ARG A 284 21.50 -2.80 -35.84
N ASN A 285 20.94 -3.24 -36.96
CA ASN A 285 21.34 -4.48 -37.63
C ASN A 285 22.78 -4.39 -38.16
N ASP A 286 23.14 -3.21 -38.69
CA ASP A 286 24.51 -2.86 -39.08
C ASP A 286 24.86 -1.49 -38.47
N THR A 287 25.85 -1.47 -37.57
CA THR A 287 26.30 -0.28 -36.83
C THR A 287 26.96 0.77 -37.72
N LEU A 288 27.40 0.39 -38.92
CA LEU A 288 28.07 1.29 -39.87
C LEU A 288 27.10 1.83 -40.92
N ARG A 289 26.15 1.01 -41.39
CA ARG A 289 25.31 1.34 -42.56
C ARG A 289 23.88 1.77 -42.23
N THR A 290 23.36 1.43 -41.06
CA THR A 290 21.96 1.77 -40.72
C THR A 290 21.86 3.26 -40.37
N PRO A 291 20.95 4.06 -40.93
CA PRO A 291 20.84 5.48 -40.58
C PRO A 291 20.55 5.68 -39.09
N ILE A 292 21.23 6.64 -38.47
CA ILE A 292 20.99 7.02 -37.07
C ILE A 292 19.72 7.88 -37.03
N ASN A 293 18.86 7.69 -36.03
CA ASN A 293 17.67 8.51 -35.84
C ASN A 293 18.08 9.99 -35.62
N PRO A 294 17.77 10.91 -36.56
CA PRO A 294 18.21 12.30 -36.47
C PRO A 294 17.54 13.06 -35.32
N ALA A 295 16.34 12.65 -34.92
CA ALA A 295 15.64 13.23 -33.77
C ALA A 295 16.34 12.89 -32.44
N LEU A 296 16.88 11.67 -32.34
CA LEU A 296 17.67 11.26 -31.17
C LEU A 296 18.97 12.04 -31.09
N VAL A 297 19.69 12.18 -32.21
CA VAL A 297 20.93 12.96 -32.27
C VAL A 297 20.68 14.41 -31.89
N ASN A 298 19.65 15.05 -32.45
CA ASN A 298 19.29 16.43 -32.13
C ASN A 298 18.91 16.58 -30.63
N SER A 299 18.21 15.60 -30.07
CA SER A 299 17.84 15.62 -28.65
C SER A 299 19.08 15.46 -27.74
N MET A 300 20.04 14.61 -28.12
CA MET A 300 21.29 14.43 -27.37
C MET A 300 22.16 15.69 -27.44
N THR A 301 22.34 16.28 -28.62
CA THR A 301 23.20 17.46 -28.81
C THR A 301 22.61 18.71 -28.14
N THR A 302 21.28 18.83 -28.10
CA THR A 302 20.62 20.00 -27.47
C THR A 302 20.34 19.84 -25.97
N SER A 303 20.45 18.63 -25.42
CA SER A 303 20.12 18.33 -24.02
C SER A 303 20.88 19.19 -23.01
N HIS A 304 22.20 19.32 -23.16
CA HIS A 304 23.05 20.10 -22.24
C HIS A 304 22.71 21.60 -22.29
N ALA A 305 22.47 22.14 -23.49
CA ALA A 305 22.08 23.53 -23.66
C ALA A 305 20.72 23.83 -23.02
N ARG A 306 19.75 22.90 -23.11
CA ARG A 306 18.45 23.01 -22.43
C ARG A 306 18.59 22.98 -20.92
N TYR A 307 19.38 22.04 -20.39
CA TYR A 307 19.66 21.94 -18.95
C TYR A 307 20.31 23.22 -18.40
N LYS A 308 21.29 23.78 -19.12
CA LYS A 308 21.94 25.04 -18.72
C LYS A 308 20.95 26.21 -18.67
N ARG A 309 20.00 26.30 -19.61
CA ARG A 309 18.94 27.32 -19.59
C ARG A 309 18.00 27.15 -18.40
N GLU A 310 17.61 25.92 -18.06
CA GLU A 310 16.77 25.67 -16.87
C GLU A 310 17.49 26.07 -15.58
N LEU A 311 18.79 25.77 -15.44
CA LEU A 311 19.57 26.22 -14.29
C LEU A 311 19.67 27.75 -14.19
N CYS A 312 19.77 28.46 -15.32
CA CYS A 312 19.73 29.92 -15.32
C CYS A 312 18.38 30.44 -14.82
N LYS A 313 17.27 29.89 -15.32
CA LYS A 313 15.92 30.27 -14.86
C LYS A 313 15.71 30.03 -13.36
N ILE A 314 16.14 28.87 -12.85
CA ILE A 314 16.01 28.55 -11.42
C ILE A 314 16.80 29.56 -10.56
N ARG A 315 18.00 29.97 -11.01
CA ARG A 315 18.78 31.00 -10.29
C ARG A 315 18.11 32.36 -10.33
N GLU A 316 17.57 32.75 -11.49
CA GLU A 316 16.82 34.01 -11.64
C GLU A 316 15.61 34.02 -10.70
N GLU A 317 14.83 32.94 -10.65
CA GLU A 317 13.69 32.79 -9.72
C GLU A 317 14.12 32.78 -8.23
N GLU A 318 15.27 32.19 -7.89
CA GLU A 318 15.79 32.24 -6.52
C GLU A 318 16.30 33.62 -6.12
N GLU A 319 16.91 34.35 -7.05
CA GLU A 319 17.34 35.73 -6.85
C GLU A 319 16.16 36.68 -6.74
N GLU A 320 15.09 36.49 -7.51
CA GLU A 320 13.82 37.21 -7.35
C GLU A 320 13.18 36.90 -6.00
N ARG A 321 13.07 35.62 -5.60
CA ARG A 321 12.57 35.25 -4.26
C ARG A 321 13.38 35.85 -3.12
N LYS A 322 14.70 35.96 -3.27
CA LYS A 322 15.56 36.62 -2.27
C LYS A 322 15.35 38.12 -2.24
N LYS A 323 15.20 38.78 -3.39
CA LYS A 323 14.89 40.21 -3.47
C LYS A 323 13.52 40.52 -2.87
N ASP A 324 12.53 39.65 -3.06
CA ASP A 324 11.20 39.77 -2.45
C ASP A 324 11.25 39.61 -0.92
N LEU A 325 12.11 38.72 -0.41
CA LEU A 325 12.35 38.55 1.03
C LEU A 325 13.12 39.74 1.63
N ASP A 326 14.12 40.25 0.92
CA ASP A 326 14.91 41.42 1.34
C ASP A 326 14.09 42.73 1.27
N GLN A 327 13.08 42.82 0.40
CA GLN A 327 12.12 43.93 0.35
C GLN A 327 11.02 43.85 1.43
N GLN A 328 10.85 42.70 2.09
CA GLN A 328 9.89 42.51 3.18
C GLN A 328 10.46 42.77 4.58
N ASP A 329 11.73 43.16 4.73
CA ASP A 329 12.31 43.51 6.02
C ASP A 329 11.94 44.95 6.45
N LEU A 330 10.78 45.06 7.09
CA LEU A 330 10.44 46.06 8.11
C LEU A 330 9.47 45.41 9.13
N PRO A 331 9.56 45.82 10.40
CA PRO A 331 10.10 45.06 11.53
C PRO A 331 9.15 43.99 12.12
N LEU A 332 9.74 42.90 12.63
CA LEU A 332 9.31 42.14 13.83
C LEU A 332 7.82 42.23 14.22
N HIS A 333 6.91 41.67 13.41
CA HIS A 333 5.57 41.33 13.91
C HIS A 333 4.82 40.29 13.06
N PHE A 334 5.43 39.13 12.78
CA PHE A 334 4.65 37.98 12.28
C PHE A 334 5.11 36.63 12.85
N ILE A 335 5.44 36.60 14.15
CA ILE A 335 5.21 35.40 14.96
C ILE A 335 3.70 35.29 15.23
N SER A 336 2.91 34.86 14.24
CA SER A 336 1.53 34.39 14.51
C SER A 336 0.92 33.48 13.43
N LYS A 337 1.57 33.25 12.28
CA LYS A 337 1.02 32.37 11.23
C LYS A 337 1.80 31.09 10.91
N ALA A 338 2.80 30.75 11.72
CA ALA A 338 3.41 29.40 11.73
C ALA A 338 2.82 28.47 12.81
N GLY A 339 1.62 28.78 13.31
CA GLY A 339 0.94 28.07 14.39
C GLY A 339 0.02 26.93 13.99
N LEU A 340 0.02 26.46 12.73
CA LEU A 340 -0.96 25.46 12.27
C LEU A 340 -0.38 24.24 11.53
N CYS A 341 0.93 24.12 11.35
CA CYS A 341 1.55 22.92 10.75
C CYS A 341 2.49 22.15 11.70
N SER A 342 2.71 22.63 12.94
CA SER A 342 3.49 21.93 13.96
C SER A 342 2.69 20.91 14.80
N GLY A 343 1.35 20.86 14.65
CA GLY A 343 0.47 19.97 15.42
C GLY A 343 0.60 18.48 15.10
N LEU A 344 1.11 18.11 13.92
CA LEU A 344 1.27 16.70 13.51
C LEU A 344 2.65 16.10 13.81
N MET A 345 3.66 16.94 14.07
CA MET A 345 5.01 16.48 14.40
C MET A 345 5.24 16.34 15.92
N VAL A 346 4.41 17.02 16.74
CA VAL A 346 4.45 16.91 18.20
C VAL A 346 3.73 15.66 18.71
N TRP A 347 2.77 15.10 17.96
CA TRP A 347 2.11 13.84 18.32
C TRP A 347 2.99 12.59 18.14
N TYR A 348 4.01 12.65 17.28
CA TYR A 348 4.92 11.52 17.07
C TYR A 348 6.01 11.38 18.15
N LEU A 349 6.21 12.43 18.96
CA LEU A 349 7.18 12.47 20.05
C LEU A 349 6.57 12.24 21.44
N LEU A 350 5.25 12.22 21.59
CA LEU A 350 4.55 12.01 22.87
C LEU A 350 3.99 10.59 23.06
N LEU A 351 4.27 9.67 22.13
CA LEU A 351 3.88 8.25 22.23
C LEU A 351 5.06 7.30 22.50
N PHE A 352 6.25 7.86 22.72
CA PHE A 352 7.43 7.15 23.24
C PHE A 352 8.07 7.98 24.35
N ASP A 353 7.34 8.09 25.46
CA ASP A 353 7.90 8.20 26.82
C ASP A 353 7.24 7.15 27.70
#